data_AF-A0A218Z0C2-F1
#
_entry.id   AF-A0A218Z0C2-F1
#
_cell.length_a   1.000
_cell.length_b   1.000
_cell.length_c   1.000
_cell.angle_alpha   90.00
_cell.angle_beta   90.00
_cell.angle_gamma   90.00
#
_symmetry.space_group_name_H-M   'P 1'
#
loop_
_entity.id
_entity.type
_entity.pdbx_description
1 polymer ?
#
loop_
_entity_poly.entity_id
_entity_poly.type
_entity_poly.pdbx_seq_one_letter_code
_entity_poly.pdbx_strand_id
1 'polypeptide(L)'
;MSNTRVTKINFNKIRWGYTATGVTLTDMTIIIAQKEVIISAGSYQSPSLLEVWGVYTYQTWQQAGEDNDKFIALAKAAIGNSTALSRGKMLESLSDKTVPQPESNERDIQAIIAAIKKCRQIALTPPLSEVWVSEYEPGLETVNTDAEWREFALRTTLSIYRLVGTCAMLPRKKGGVVHSTLRVYGKSNLKGVDASIFPVLVSAHIQTANYGIAEMAADITFSEAETPNQV
;
A
#
# COMPACT_ATOMS: atom_id res chain seq x y z
N MET A 1 22.38 12.53 4.94
CA MET A 1 21.87 13.91 4.78
C MET A 1 20.46 13.93 5.37
N SER A 2 20.22 14.71 6.42
CA SER A 2 18.87 14.90 7.01
C SER A 2 18.28 16.23 6.52
N ASN A 3 16.94 16.38 6.55
CA ASN A 3 16.23 17.57 6.05
C ASN A 3 16.49 17.90 4.57
N THR A 4 16.73 16.88 3.75
CA THR A 4 16.95 17.00 2.31
C THR A 4 15.86 16.23 1.59
N ARG A 5 15.30 16.81 0.53
CA ARG A 5 14.29 16.14 -0.31
C ARG A 5 14.79 16.01 -1.74
N VAL A 6 14.57 14.83 -2.32
CA VAL A 6 14.79 14.58 -3.74
C VAL A 6 13.60 15.15 -4.51
N THR A 7 13.87 15.92 -5.57
CA THR A 7 12.84 16.47 -6.48
C THR A 7 12.59 15.55 -7.66
N LYS A 8 13.65 14.97 -8.22
CA LYS A 8 13.57 14.07 -9.37
C LYS A 8 14.77 13.12 -9.44
N ILE A 9 14.59 12.06 -10.21
CA ILE A 9 15.63 11.12 -10.60
C ILE A 9 16.18 11.56 -11.95
N ASN A 10 17.50 11.58 -12.07
CA ASN A 10 18.18 11.93 -13.31
C ASN A 10 18.38 10.68 -14.17
N PHE A 11 18.13 10.81 -15.46
CA PHE A 11 18.16 9.69 -16.40
C PHE A 11 18.96 10.02 -17.66
N ASN A 12 19.72 9.04 -18.14
CA ASN A 12 20.28 9.02 -19.49
C ASN A 12 19.47 8.05 -20.35
N LYS A 13 19.11 8.47 -21.57
CA LYS A 13 18.43 7.61 -22.53
C LYS A 13 19.42 6.59 -23.10
N ILE A 14 19.02 5.33 -23.14
CA ILE A 14 19.76 4.24 -23.80
C ILE A 14 18.92 3.69 -24.96
N ARG A 15 19.53 2.85 -25.81
CA ARG A 15 18.87 2.26 -27.00
C ARG A 15 17.51 1.62 -26.67
N TRP A 16 17.39 1.02 -25.48
CA TRP A 16 16.18 0.31 -25.03
C TRP A 16 15.76 0.69 -23.60
N GLY A 17 15.60 1.98 -23.32
CA GLY A 17 15.09 2.47 -22.02
C GLY A 17 15.85 3.67 -21.47
N TYR A 18 15.96 3.74 -20.15
CA TYR A 18 16.68 4.81 -19.45
C TYR A 18 17.53 4.24 -18.32
N THR A 19 18.77 4.72 -18.17
CA THR A 19 19.64 4.44 -17.02
C THR A 19 19.55 5.57 -16.02
N ALA A 20 19.31 5.27 -14.75
CA ALA A 20 19.35 6.26 -13.67
C ALA A 20 20.81 6.66 -13.41
N THR A 21 21.09 7.96 -13.36
CA THR A 21 22.45 8.49 -13.16
C THR A 21 22.63 9.17 -11.80
N GLY A 22 21.55 9.34 -11.05
CA GLY A 22 21.57 10.04 -9.78
C GLY A 22 20.26 10.73 -9.47
N VAL A 23 20.29 11.69 -8.56
CA VAL A 23 19.13 12.44 -8.09
C VAL A 23 19.42 13.93 -8.02
N THR A 24 18.39 14.74 -8.24
CA THR A 24 18.43 16.19 -7.99
C THR A 24 17.66 16.49 -6.70
N LEU A 25 18.26 17.31 -5.85
CA LEU A 25 17.69 17.74 -4.58
C LEU A 25 16.88 19.04 -4.74
N THR A 26 16.16 19.44 -3.70
CA THR A 26 15.37 20.68 -3.69
C THR A 26 16.20 21.96 -3.79
N ASP A 27 17.44 21.94 -3.32
CA ASP A 27 18.40 23.04 -3.41
C ASP A 27 19.17 23.04 -4.75
N MET A 28 18.72 22.25 -5.73
CA MET A 28 19.35 22.04 -7.04
C MET A 28 20.68 21.27 -7.00
N THR A 29 21.13 20.80 -5.84
CA THR A 29 22.31 19.93 -5.74
C THR A 29 22.05 18.62 -6.50
N ILE A 30 23.04 18.17 -7.26
CA ILE A 30 22.99 16.90 -8.00
C ILE A 30 23.90 15.89 -7.32
N ILE A 31 23.34 14.74 -6.94
CA ILE A 31 24.08 13.60 -6.42
C ILE A 31 24.13 12.54 -7.52
N ILE A 32 25.33 12.12 -7.90
CA ILE A 32 25.55 11.12 -8.94
C ILE A 32 25.60 9.72 -8.32
N ALA A 33 24.90 8.77 -8.93
CA ALA A 33 24.96 7.36 -8.59
C ALA A 33 25.82 6.63 -9.61
N GLN A 34 26.87 5.93 -9.14
CA GLN A 34 27.80 5.19 -10.00
C GLN A 34 27.26 3.83 -10.43
N LYS A 35 26.49 3.17 -9.55
CA LYS A 35 25.96 1.82 -9.79
C LYS A 35 24.46 1.88 -10.02
N GLU A 36 23.71 2.14 -8.97
CA GLU A 36 22.25 2.08 -9.00
C GLU A 36 21.63 3.21 -8.16
N VAL A 37 20.36 3.51 -8.45
CA VAL A 37 19.50 4.36 -7.63
C VAL A 37 18.43 3.48 -6.98
N ILE A 38 18.26 3.61 -5.66
CA ILE A 38 17.24 2.88 -4.90
C ILE A 38 16.23 3.89 -4.37
N ILE A 39 14.95 3.67 -4.67
CA ILE A 39 13.85 4.51 -4.19
C ILE A 39 13.21 3.82 -2.97
N SER A 40 13.19 4.53 -1.85
CA SER A 40 12.50 4.12 -0.62
C SER A 40 11.83 5.34 0.05
N ALA A 41 11.10 6.13 -0.74
CA ALA A 41 10.42 7.35 -0.27
C ALA A 41 9.00 7.06 0.26
N GLY A 42 8.63 5.77 0.35
CA GLY A 42 7.33 5.31 0.80
C GLY A 42 6.26 5.37 -0.27
N SER A 43 5.11 4.76 0.01
CA SER A 43 4.00 4.60 -0.94
C SER A 43 3.46 5.91 -1.51
N TYR A 44 3.68 7.04 -0.84
CA TYR A 44 3.19 8.34 -1.28
C TYR A 44 4.16 9.04 -2.25
N GLN A 45 5.46 9.08 -1.93
CA GLN A 45 6.42 9.92 -2.66
C GLN A 45 7.16 9.16 -3.77
N SER A 46 7.37 7.85 -3.60
CA SER A 46 8.01 6.99 -4.62
C SER A 46 7.33 7.04 -5.99
N PRO A 47 5.99 6.95 -6.13
CA PRO A 47 5.34 7.09 -7.44
C PRO A 47 5.60 8.45 -8.09
N SER A 48 5.61 9.54 -7.31
CA SER A 48 5.88 10.89 -7.83
C SER A 48 7.30 11.01 -8.37
N LEU A 49 8.30 10.42 -7.71
CA LEU A 49 9.68 10.40 -8.19
C LEU A 49 9.89 9.59 -9.46
N LEU A 50 9.02 8.60 -9.70
CA LEU A 50 9.00 7.82 -10.93
C LEU A 50 8.19 8.49 -12.04
N GLU A 51 7.48 9.58 -11.74
CA GLU A 51 6.42 10.16 -12.58
C GLU A 51 5.36 9.10 -12.96
N VAL A 52 5.26 8.03 -12.17
CA VAL A 52 4.31 6.94 -12.37
C VAL A 52 3.13 7.22 -11.46
N TRP A 53 2.08 7.79 -12.04
CA TRP A 53 0.80 7.98 -11.38
C TRP A 53 -0.04 6.72 -11.54
N GLY A 54 0.28 5.70 -10.74
CA GLY A 54 -0.41 4.42 -10.71
C GLY A 54 -1.74 4.49 -9.96
N VAL A 55 -2.77 3.87 -10.53
CA VAL A 55 -4.02 3.53 -9.83
C VAL A 55 -3.72 2.37 -8.88
N TYR A 56 -4.05 2.49 -7.59
CA TYR A 56 -3.98 1.36 -6.64
C TYR A 56 -4.73 0.17 -7.24
N THR A 57 -4.09 -0.99 -7.36
CA THR A 57 -4.67 -2.11 -8.14
C THR A 57 -5.05 -3.29 -7.26
N TYR A 58 -6.32 -3.66 -7.34
CA TYR A 58 -6.75 -5.06 -7.28
C TYR A 58 -6.20 -5.82 -8.49
N GLN A 59 -5.52 -6.95 -8.23
CA GLN A 59 -5.39 -8.05 -9.19
C GLN A 59 -4.99 -9.42 -8.60
N THR A 60 -5.64 -9.87 -7.52
CA THR A 60 -5.50 -11.27 -7.05
C THR A 60 -6.81 -12.05 -6.93
N TRP A 61 -7.98 -11.42 -6.95
CA TRP A 61 -9.24 -12.13 -6.71
C TRP A 61 -9.90 -12.73 -7.97
N GLN A 62 -9.46 -12.40 -9.18
CA GLN A 62 -9.82 -13.21 -10.37
C GLN A 62 -8.98 -14.51 -10.46
N GLN A 63 -7.97 -14.68 -9.60
CA GLN A 63 -7.13 -15.87 -9.55
C GLN A 63 -7.30 -16.68 -8.25
N ALA A 64 -7.75 -16.08 -7.16
CA ALA A 64 -8.18 -16.76 -5.96
C ALA A 64 -9.70 -17.00 -6.06
N GLY A 65 -10.10 -18.26 -6.21
CA GLY A 65 -11.47 -18.69 -6.54
C GLY A 65 -12.60 -18.04 -5.72
N GLU A 66 -13.73 -17.91 -6.39
CA GLU A 66 -15.00 -17.38 -5.89
C GLU A 66 -15.51 -18.19 -4.68
N ASP A 67 -15.25 -17.72 -3.47
CA ASP A 67 -15.87 -18.28 -2.26
C ASP A 67 -16.12 -17.18 -1.23
N ASN A 68 -17.32 -16.58 -1.30
CA ASN A 68 -17.75 -15.45 -0.47
C ASN A 68 -17.72 -15.78 1.04
N ASP A 69 -17.90 -17.04 1.41
CA ASP A 69 -17.98 -17.44 2.82
C ASP A 69 -16.61 -17.40 3.52
N LYS A 70 -15.53 -17.60 2.75
CA LYS A 70 -14.15 -17.47 3.23
C LYS A 70 -13.72 -16.01 3.39
N PHE A 71 -14.27 -15.09 2.59
CA PHE A 71 -14.01 -13.65 2.73
C PHE A 71 -14.58 -13.10 4.04
N ILE A 72 -15.80 -13.52 4.40
CA ILE A 72 -16.39 -13.16 5.70
C ILE A 72 -15.59 -13.83 6.83
N ALA A 73 -15.08 -15.06 6.64
CA ALA A 73 -14.20 -15.70 7.64
C ALA A 73 -12.84 -15.02 7.84
N LEU A 74 -12.25 -14.45 6.78
CA LEU A 74 -10.99 -13.69 6.86
C LEU A 74 -11.21 -12.30 7.48
N ALA A 75 -12.32 -11.64 7.14
CA ALA A 75 -12.75 -10.38 7.76
C ALA A 75 -13.14 -10.54 9.25
N LYS A 76 -13.64 -11.73 9.63
CA LYS A 76 -13.96 -12.10 11.03
C LYS A 76 -12.74 -12.14 11.96
N ALA A 77 -11.51 -12.12 11.44
CA ALA A 77 -10.29 -12.31 12.23
C ALA A 77 -9.49 -11.04 12.55
N ALA A 78 -9.88 -9.84 12.08
CA ALA A 78 -9.07 -8.66 12.33
C ALA A 78 -9.86 -7.35 12.32
N ILE A 79 -10.11 -6.82 13.52
CA ILE A 79 -10.21 -5.38 13.73
C ILE A 79 -8.83 -4.82 13.35
N GLY A 80 -8.72 -4.36 12.10
CA GLY A 80 -7.49 -3.79 11.56
C GLY A 80 -6.78 -4.58 10.45
N ASN A 81 -7.36 -5.59 9.79
CA ASN A 81 -6.79 -6.13 8.54
C ASN A 81 -7.85 -6.39 7.47
N SER A 82 -8.37 -5.31 6.90
CA SER A 82 -9.14 -5.38 5.67
C SER A 82 -8.19 -5.19 4.49
N THR A 83 -8.08 -6.18 3.61
CA THR A 83 -7.57 -5.94 2.25
C THR A 83 -8.60 -5.05 1.54
N ALA A 84 -8.50 -3.73 1.72
CA ALA A 84 -9.40 -2.80 1.07
C ALA A 84 -9.41 -3.03 -0.44
N LEU A 85 -10.60 -3.20 -1.00
CA LEU A 85 -10.82 -3.39 -2.44
C LEU A 85 -10.99 -2.05 -3.17
N SER A 86 -11.25 -0.98 -2.41
CA SER A 86 -11.33 0.43 -2.82
C SER A 86 -10.03 0.94 -3.43
N ARG A 87 -10.15 1.85 -4.40
CA ARG A 87 -9.00 2.40 -5.15
C ARG A 87 -9.08 3.93 -5.23
N GLY A 88 -7.94 4.59 -5.05
CA GLY A 88 -7.75 6.03 -5.33
C GLY A 88 -6.81 6.32 -6.50
N LYS A 89 -6.60 7.60 -6.82
CA LYS A 89 -5.44 8.09 -7.59
C LYS A 89 -4.71 9.10 -6.70
N MET A 90 -3.38 9.01 -6.62
CA MET A 90 -2.59 10.09 -6.03
C MET A 90 -2.53 11.23 -7.05
N LEU A 91 -2.99 12.42 -6.65
CA LEU A 91 -2.70 13.67 -7.35
C LEU A 91 -1.64 14.42 -6.53
N GLU A 92 -0.89 15.31 -7.19
CA GLU A 92 0.26 16.05 -6.65
C GLU A 92 -0.06 16.92 -5.41
N SER A 93 -1.35 17.12 -5.09
CA SER A 93 -1.87 17.97 -4.03
C SER A 93 -2.38 17.17 -2.82
N LEU A 94 -1.98 17.58 -1.61
CA LEU A 94 -2.47 17.12 -0.31
C LEU A 94 -3.91 17.59 0.02
N SER A 95 -4.62 18.22 -0.93
CA SER A 95 -6.00 18.68 -0.73
C SER A 95 -6.99 17.51 -0.81
N ASP A 96 -7.11 16.79 0.31
CA ASP A 96 -8.34 16.22 0.89
C ASP A 96 -9.17 15.19 0.11
N LYS A 97 -8.71 14.69 -1.06
CA LYS A 97 -9.41 13.63 -1.84
C LYS A 97 -8.50 12.49 -2.35
N THR A 98 -7.30 12.36 -1.79
CA THR A 98 -6.27 11.45 -2.31
C THR A 98 -6.14 10.12 -1.55
N VAL A 99 -6.86 9.97 -0.44
CA VAL A 99 -6.99 8.69 0.30
C VAL A 99 -8.09 7.85 -0.35
N PRO A 100 -7.89 6.54 -0.58
CA PRO A 100 -8.95 5.65 -1.06
C PRO A 100 -10.16 5.73 -0.15
N GLN A 101 -11.28 6.10 -0.76
CA GLN A 101 -12.55 6.31 -0.10
C GLN A 101 -13.27 4.96 0.01
N PRO A 102 -13.66 4.49 1.22
CA PRO A 102 -14.37 3.22 1.39
C PRO A 102 -15.67 3.17 0.59
N GLU A 103 -16.31 4.32 0.34
CA GLU A 103 -17.49 4.46 -0.50
C GLU A 103 -17.27 4.05 -1.97
N SER A 104 -16.02 3.94 -2.42
CA SER A 104 -15.71 3.53 -3.78
C SER A 104 -15.96 2.04 -4.04
N ASN A 105 -16.11 1.21 -2.99
CA ASN A 105 -16.44 -0.20 -3.12
C ASN A 105 -17.42 -0.67 -2.03
N GLU A 106 -18.62 -1.06 -2.44
CA GLU A 106 -19.67 -1.53 -1.53
C GLU A 106 -19.21 -2.70 -0.65
N ARG A 107 -18.33 -3.58 -1.13
CA ARG A 107 -17.82 -4.71 -0.34
C ARG A 107 -16.97 -4.26 0.84
N ASP A 108 -16.25 -3.15 0.72
CA ASP A 108 -15.46 -2.61 1.84
C ASP A 108 -16.38 -2.05 2.92
N ILE A 109 -17.44 -1.35 2.53
CA ILE A 109 -18.45 -0.83 3.45
C ILE A 109 -19.13 -1.99 4.19
N GLN A 110 -19.55 -3.03 3.47
CA GLN A 110 -20.16 -4.22 4.08
C GLN A 110 -19.19 -4.94 5.04
N ALA A 111 -17.91 -5.02 4.69
CA ALA A 111 -16.89 -5.60 5.56
C ALA A 111 -16.69 -4.75 6.84
N ILE A 112 -16.67 -3.42 6.72
CA ILE A 112 -16.57 -2.50 7.87
C ILE A 112 -17.79 -2.66 8.78
N ILE A 113 -19.01 -2.64 8.23
CA ILE A 113 -20.25 -2.85 9.00
C ILE A 113 -20.22 -4.20 9.72
N ALA A 114 -19.83 -5.27 9.02
CA ALA A 114 -19.73 -6.61 9.61
C ALA A 114 -18.69 -6.66 10.74
N ALA A 115 -17.55 -5.98 10.57
CA ALA A 115 -16.52 -5.89 11.60
C ALA A 115 -17.04 -5.14 12.84
N ILE A 116 -17.69 -3.99 12.67
CA ILE A 116 -18.23 -3.22 13.80
C ILE A 116 -19.32 -4.01 14.55
N LYS A 117 -20.27 -4.62 13.82
CA LYS A 117 -21.28 -5.52 14.41
C LYS A 117 -20.62 -6.67 15.17
N LYS A 118 -19.50 -7.20 14.67
CA LYS A 118 -18.73 -8.26 15.33
C LYS A 118 -18.05 -7.77 16.61
N CYS A 119 -17.46 -6.57 16.61
CA CYS A 119 -16.90 -5.95 17.82
C CYS A 119 -17.94 -5.86 18.92
N ARG A 120 -19.14 -5.34 18.59
CA ARG A 120 -20.27 -5.25 19.53
C ARG A 120 -20.67 -6.64 20.05
N GLN A 121 -20.76 -7.64 19.19
CA GLN A 121 -21.04 -9.01 19.60
C GLN A 121 -19.99 -9.54 20.60
N ILE A 122 -18.71 -9.30 20.35
CA ILE A 122 -17.62 -9.74 21.24
C ILE A 122 -17.71 -9.01 22.60
N ALA A 123 -17.96 -7.70 22.60
CA ALA A 123 -18.14 -6.91 23.82
C ALA A 123 -19.29 -7.42 24.70
N LEU A 124 -20.38 -7.87 24.07
CA LEU A 124 -21.56 -8.44 24.72
C LEU A 124 -21.42 -9.91 25.13
N THR A 125 -20.28 -10.55 24.84
CA THR A 125 -20.05 -11.97 25.19
C THR A 125 -19.23 -12.09 26.48
N PRO A 126 -19.56 -13.01 27.41
CA PRO A 126 -18.71 -13.29 28.57
C PRO A 126 -17.32 -13.80 28.17
N PRO A 127 -16.24 -13.47 28.91
CA PRO A 127 -16.23 -12.72 30.17
C PRO A 127 -16.17 -11.20 29.98
N LEU A 128 -16.03 -10.70 28.75
CA LEU A 128 -15.88 -9.27 28.49
C LEU A 128 -17.14 -8.49 28.91
N SER A 129 -18.32 -9.06 28.68
CA SER A 129 -19.60 -8.44 29.07
C SER A 129 -19.78 -8.25 30.57
N GLU A 130 -19.04 -8.98 31.41
CA GLU A 130 -19.16 -8.89 32.88
C GLU A 130 -18.51 -7.61 33.43
N VAL A 131 -17.50 -7.09 32.72
CA VAL A 131 -16.78 -5.86 33.10
C VAL A 131 -17.11 -4.67 32.19
N TRP A 132 -17.83 -4.92 31.10
CA TRP A 132 -18.21 -3.91 30.14
C TRP A 132 -19.44 -3.14 30.61
N VAL A 133 -19.27 -1.83 30.88
CA VAL A 133 -20.31 -0.98 31.46
C VAL A 133 -21.34 -0.54 30.40
N SER A 134 -20.86 -0.04 29.26
CA SER A 134 -21.70 0.44 28.17
C SER A 134 -20.90 0.63 26.89
N GLU A 135 -21.60 0.70 25.75
CA GLU A 135 -21.00 1.10 24.48
C GLU A 135 -20.95 2.63 24.39
N TYR A 136 -19.74 3.20 24.27
CA TYR A 136 -19.57 4.64 24.13
C TYR A 136 -19.95 5.15 22.73
N GLU A 137 -19.46 4.49 21.68
CA GLU A 137 -19.75 4.83 20.28
C GLU A 137 -19.94 3.56 19.44
N PRO A 138 -21.01 3.44 18.63
CA PRO A 138 -22.08 4.42 18.43
C PRO A 138 -23.10 4.48 19.57
N GLY A 139 -23.09 3.52 20.49
CA GLY A 139 -24.14 3.33 21.48
C GLY A 139 -25.14 2.25 21.04
N LEU A 140 -25.62 1.47 22.01
CA LEU A 140 -26.47 0.30 21.74
C LEU A 140 -27.81 0.67 21.12
N GLU A 141 -28.36 1.83 21.46
CA GLU A 141 -29.68 2.30 21.01
C GLU A 141 -29.60 3.24 19.80
N THR A 142 -28.39 3.69 19.42
CA THR A 142 -28.21 4.76 18.43
C THR A 142 -28.22 4.26 16.97
N VAL A 143 -27.78 3.03 16.72
CA VAL A 143 -27.60 2.49 15.37
C VAL A 143 -28.22 1.10 15.29
N ASN A 144 -29.37 0.99 14.62
CA ASN A 144 -30.21 -0.21 14.58
C ASN A 144 -30.60 -0.64 13.16
N THR A 145 -30.57 0.27 12.19
CA THR A 145 -30.90 -0.01 10.79
C THR A 145 -29.64 -0.14 9.94
N ASP A 146 -29.71 -0.86 8.82
CA ASP A 146 -28.57 -1.00 7.90
C ASP A 146 -28.14 0.34 7.28
N ALA A 147 -29.08 1.29 7.14
CA ALA A 147 -28.76 2.64 6.68
C ALA A 147 -27.94 3.42 7.72
N GLU A 148 -28.34 3.37 9.00
CA GLU A 148 -27.58 3.99 10.10
C GLU A 148 -26.20 3.32 10.26
N TRP A 149 -26.11 2.00 10.10
CA TRP A 149 -24.83 1.27 10.12
C TRP A 149 -23.90 1.74 9.01
N ARG A 150 -24.44 1.95 7.80
CA ARG A 150 -23.67 2.48 6.68
C ARG A 150 -23.18 3.89 6.96
N GLU A 151 -24.06 4.77 7.41
CA GLU A 151 -23.69 6.16 7.71
C GLU A 151 -22.63 6.21 8.81
N PHE A 152 -22.80 5.42 9.86
CA PHE A 152 -21.84 5.28 10.93
C PHE A 152 -20.48 4.80 10.42
N ALA A 153 -20.46 3.76 9.59
CA ALA A 153 -19.24 3.24 8.99
C ALA A 153 -18.52 4.31 8.15
N LEU A 154 -19.24 5.06 7.32
CA LEU A 154 -18.66 6.14 6.50
C LEU A 154 -18.12 7.29 7.35
N ARG A 155 -18.84 7.68 8.40
CA ARG A 155 -18.46 8.78 9.29
C ARG A 155 -17.23 8.46 10.15
N THR A 156 -17.10 7.21 10.58
CA THR A 156 -16.07 6.79 11.55
C THR A 156 -14.86 6.14 10.90
N THR A 157 -14.92 5.80 9.62
CA THR A 157 -13.77 5.23 8.92
C THR A 157 -12.67 6.26 8.79
N LEU A 158 -11.47 5.86 9.17
CA LEU A 158 -10.25 6.65 9.11
C LEU A 158 -9.11 5.84 8.48
N SER A 159 -8.15 6.54 7.88
CA SER A 159 -6.96 5.90 7.36
C SER A 159 -6.11 5.38 8.50
N ILE A 160 -5.74 4.10 8.41
CA ILE A 160 -4.78 3.47 9.32
C ILE A 160 -3.33 3.56 8.81
N TYR A 161 -3.07 4.46 7.85
CA TYR A 161 -1.74 4.83 7.37
C TYR A 161 -0.90 3.67 6.78
N ARG A 162 -1.56 2.63 6.23
CA ARG A 162 -0.91 1.48 5.56
C ARG A 162 -1.18 1.46 4.06
N LEU A 163 -0.77 2.52 3.38
CA LEU A 163 -0.93 2.60 1.92
C LEU A 163 0.13 1.74 1.23
N VAL A 164 -0.29 1.00 0.20
CA VAL A 164 0.56 0.10 -0.59
C VAL A 164 0.13 0.11 -2.06
N GLY A 165 0.95 -0.42 -2.96
CA GLY A 165 0.54 -0.75 -4.34
C GLY A 165 0.60 0.39 -5.34
N THR A 166 1.21 1.53 -4.99
CA THR A 166 1.41 2.67 -5.92
C THR A 166 2.49 2.39 -6.97
N CYS A 167 3.42 1.48 -6.70
CA CYS A 167 4.43 1.00 -7.63
C CYS A 167 4.46 -0.53 -7.64
N ALA A 168 3.28 -1.15 -7.79
CA ALA A 168 3.05 -2.57 -7.57
C ALA A 168 4.08 -3.49 -8.27
N MET A 169 4.59 -4.45 -7.51
CA MET A 169 5.44 -5.55 -7.98
C MET A 169 4.56 -6.65 -8.58
N LEU A 170 4.30 -6.54 -9.89
CA LEU A 170 3.48 -7.46 -10.68
C LEU A 170 4.08 -7.64 -12.07
N PRO A 171 3.69 -8.68 -12.83
CA PRO A 171 4.01 -8.74 -14.25
C PRO A 171 3.55 -7.47 -14.98
N ARG A 172 4.37 -6.96 -15.91
CA ARG A 172 4.04 -5.74 -16.69
C ARG A 172 2.66 -5.80 -17.38
N LYS A 173 2.29 -6.97 -17.91
CA LYS A 173 0.96 -7.22 -18.54
C LYS A 173 -0.23 -7.05 -17.57
N LYS A 174 0.04 -7.07 -16.28
CA LYS A 174 -0.91 -6.92 -15.17
C LYS A 174 -0.89 -5.50 -14.56
N GLY A 175 -0.18 -4.56 -15.19
CA GLY A 175 -0.04 -3.19 -14.69
C GLY A 175 1.08 -3.00 -13.66
N GLY A 176 1.99 -3.98 -13.52
CA GLY A 176 3.12 -3.85 -12.60
C GLY A 176 4.12 -2.78 -13.02
N VAL A 177 4.64 -2.07 -12.01
CA VAL A 177 5.68 -1.03 -12.15
C VAL A 177 7.06 -1.60 -11.83
N VAL A 178 7.12 -2.54 -10.90
CA VAL A 178 8.34 -3.16 -10.39
C VAL A 178 8.37 -4.66 -10.73
N HIS A 179 9.53 -5.16 -11.15
CA HIS A 179 9.79 -6.58 -11.41
C HIS A 179 10.10 -7.33 -10.10
N SER A 180 10.05 -8.67 -10.11
CA SER A 180 10.38 -9.50 -8.92
C SER A 180 11.83 -9.35 -8.43
N THR A 181 12.73 -8.82 -9.26
CA THR A 181 14.11 -8.45 -8.90
C THR A 181 14.21 -7.01 -8.36
N LEU A 182 13.09 -6.44 -7.95
CA LEU A 182 12.91 -5.06 -7.45
C LEU A 182 13.25 -3.94 -8.44
N ARG A 183 13.56 -4.28 -9.69
CA ARG A 183 13.87 -3.30 -10.75
C ARG A 183 12.60 -2.67 -11.32
N VAL A 184 12.65 -1.36 -11.57
CA VAL A 184 11.56 -0.64 -12.23
C VAL A 184 11.56 -0.95 -13.73
N TYR A 185 10.40 -1.29 -14.30
CA TYR A 185 10.32 -1.63 -15.72
C TYR A 185 10.74 -0.47 -16.63
N GLY A 186 11.56 -0.78 -17.65
CA GLY A 186 12.02 0.20 -18.63
C GLY A 186 13.10 1.17 -18.11
N LYS A 187 13.52 1.02 -16.85
CA LYS A 187 14.62 1.77 -16.25
C LYS A 187 15.72 0.78 -15.85
N SER A 188 16.88 0.87 -16.50
CA SER A 188 18.09 0.19 -16.00
C SER A 188 18.44 0.75 -14.63
N ASN A 189 19.15 -0.05 -13.83
CA ASN A 189 19.80 0.33 -12.57
C ASN A 189 18.97 1.19 -11.58
N LEU A 190 17.63 1.01 -11.60
CA LEU A 190 16.69 1.68 -10.71
C LEU A 190 15.84 0.62 -10.00
N LYS A 191 15.82 0.66 -8.67
CA LYS A 191 15.02 -0.25 -7.84
C LYS A 191 14.01 0.50 -6.98
N GLY A 192 12.85 -0.11 -6.76
CA GLY A 192 11.85 0.34 -5.79
C GLY A 192 11.84 -0.60 -4.59
N VAL A 193 12.09 -0.07 -3.39
CA VAL A 193 12.27 -0.83 -2.15
C VAL A 193 11.53 -0.15 -1.02
N ASP A 194 10.21 -0.16 -1.07
CA ASP A 194 9.34 0.28 0.03
C ASP A 194 7.93 -0.31 -0.14
N ALA A 195 7.02 0.07 0.76
CA ALA A 195 5.64 -0.41 0.76
C ALA A 195 4.86 -0.12 -0.54
N SER A 196 5.32 0.78 -1.41
CA SER A 196 4.69 1.07 -2.70
C SER A 196 4.62 -0.17 -3.59
N ILE A 197 5.56 -1.11 -3.41
CA ILE A 197 5.70 -2.26 -4.29
C ILE A 197 4.76 -3.40 -3.91
N PHE A 198 4.20 -3.40 -2.70
CA PHE A 198 3.27 -4.48 -2.31
C PHE A 198 2.00 -4.39 -3.17
N PRO A 199 1.70 -5.41 -3.99
CA PRO A 199 0.55 -5.34 -4.88
C PRO A 199 -0.78 -5.46 -4.13
N VAL A 200 -0.76 -6.05 -2.94
CA VAL A 200 -1.92 -6.26 -2.07
C VAL A 200 -1.48 -6.02 -0.63
N LEU A 201 -2.37 -5.46 0.19
CA LEU A 201 -2.11 -5.31 1.61
C LEU A 201 -2.04 -6.70 2.27
N VAL A 202 -1.01 -6.95 3.05
CA VAL A 202 -0.94 -8.18 3.85
C VAL A 202 -1.84 -8.07 5.07
N SER A 203 -2.45 -9.17 5.49
CA SER A 203 -3.25 -9.25 6.72
C SER A 203 -2.36 -9.26 7.97
N ALA A 204 -1.51 -8.23 8.10
CA ALA A 204 -0.59 -8.01 9.21
C ALA A 204 -0.16 -6.54 9.24
N HIS A 205 0.56 -6.15 10.30
CA HIS A 205 1.32 -4.90 10.29
C HIS A 205 2.43 -5.01 9.22
N ILE A 206 2.42 -4.09 8.25
CA ILE A 206 3.32 -4.16 7.08
C ILE A 206 4.79 -3.84 7.41
N GLN A 207 5.08 -3.43 8.65
CA GLN A 207 6.43 -3.10 9.09
C GLN A 207 7.39 -4.29 8.95
N THR A 208 6.96 -5.49 9.34
CA THR A 208 7.79 -6.70 9.20
C THR A 208 8.00 -7.07 7.74
N ALA A 209 6.98 -6.94 6.91
CA ALA A 209 7.08 -7.15 5.47
C ALA A 209 8.04 -6.15 4.81
N ASN A 210 8.03 -4.89 5.25
CA ASN A 210 8.98 -3.87 4.79
C ASN A 210 10.42 -4.24 5.12
N TYR A 211 10.70 -4.70 6.34
CA TYR A 211 12.04 -5.19 6.69
C TYR A 211 12.46 -6.37 5.82
N GLY A 212 11.57 -7.35 5.60
CA GLY A 212 11.87 -8.49 4.74
C GLY A 212 12.20 -8.10 3.29
N ILE A 213 11.48 -7.12 2.73
CA ILE A 213 11.78 -6.58 1.40
C ILE A 213 13.10 -5.79 1.38
N ALA A 214 13.39 -5.02 2.43
CA ALA A 214 14.64 -4.27 2.52
C ALA A 214 15.86 -5.21 2.58
N GLU A 215 15.78 -6.29 3.38
CA GLU A 215 16.82 -7.33 3.44
C GLU A 215 16.98 -8.04 2.10
N MET A 216 15.88 -8.47 1.48
CA MET A 216 15.91 -9.06 0.13
C MET A 216 16.54 -8.12 -0.90
N ALA A 217 16.25 -6.82 -0.82
CA ALA A 217 16.84 -5.83 -1.71
C ALA A 217 18.34 -5.70 -1.50
N ALA A 218 18.80 -5.73 -0.25
CA ALA A 218 20.22 -5.73 0.08
C ALA A 218 20.91 -6.95 -0.54
N ASP A 219 20.38 -8.16 -0.30
CA ASP A 219 20.94 -9.41 -0.83
C ASP A 219 21.02 -9.42 -2.36
N ILE A 220 19.95 -9.01 -3.05
CA ILE A 220 19.94 -8.91 -4.51
C ILE A 220 20.99 -7.91 -4.97
N THR A 221 21.09 -6.75 -4.31
CA THR A 221 22.03 -5.68 -4.70
C THR A 221 23.48 -6.12 -4.49
N PHE A 222 23.78 -6.81 -3.38
CA PHE A 222 25.11 -7.36 -3.12
C PHE A 222 25.48 -8.45 -4.12
N SER A 223 24.58 -9.40 -4.36
CA SER A 223 24.80 -10.49 -5.32
C SER A 223 25.09 -9.95 -6.73
N GLU A 224 24.33 -8.95 -7.17
CA GLU A 224 24.54 -8.30 -8.48
C GLU A 224 25.83 -7.48 -8.56
N ALA A 225 26.36 -7.01 -7.42
CA ALA A 225 27.63 -6.33 -7.37
C ALA A 225 28.83 -7.29 -7.42
N GLU A 226 28.70 -8.51 -6.89
CA GLU A 226 29.74 -9.55 -6.88
C GLU A 226 29.83 -10.31 -8.20
N THR A 227 28.70 -10.50 -8.88
CA THR A 227 28.66 -10.95 -10.28
C THR A 227 28.29 -9.77 -11.17
N PRO A 228 29.22 -8.83 -11.44
CA PRO A 228 28.98 -7.85 -12.49
C PRO A 228 28.80 -8.66 -13.78
N ASN A 229 27.58 -8.70 -14.31
CA ASN A 229 27.26 -9.46 -15.50
C ASN A 229 28.37 -9.23 -16.54
N GLN A 230 28.98 -10.34 -16.97
CA GLN A 230 29.69 -10.42 -18.23
C GLN A 230 28.67 -10.04 -19.32
N VAL A 231 28.73 -8.79 -19.78
CA VAL A 231 28.05 -8.31 -20.98
C VAL A 231 29.07 -7.55 -21.81
#